data_AF-A0A831LU76-F1
#
_entry.id   AF-A0A831LU76-F1
#
_cell.length_a   1.000
_cell.length_b   1.000
_cell.length_c   1.000
_cell.angle_alpha   90.00
_cell.angle_beta   90.00
_cell.angle_gamma   90.00
#
_symmetry.space_group_name_H-M   'P 1'
#
loop_
_entity.id
_entity.type
_entity.pdbx_description
1 polymer ?
#
loop_
_entity_poly.entity_id
_entity_poly.type
_entity_poly.pdbx_seq_one_letter_code
_entity_poly.pdbx_strand_id
1 'polypeptide(L)'
;MECATKSRIKNTVDEVRRTSFEEKINSSEEKINCFLDALLDFKGMLKEKSSKILNLADKLEEITWFNIDDDECLMLLNDLIAQSKDLHSTLIRNYTHFAALKTKGIAKEEIKAHKASIDDFKESFTDLESVFFFLPKMPQFKETTRELSLL
;
A
#
# COMPACT_ATOMS: atom_id res chain seq x y z
N MET A 1 49.70 -27.67 41.66
CA MET A 1 48.33 -27.13 41.55
C MET A 1 48.31 -25.69 41.00
N GLU A 2 49.31 -24.84 41.30
CA GLU A 2 49.41 -23.45 40.80
C GLU A 2 49.55 -23.28 39.27
N CYS A 3 50.20 -24.23 38.59
CA CYS A 3 50.41 -24.15 37.13
C CYS A 3 49.11 -24.28 36.32
N ALA A 4 48.16 -25.09 36.80
CA ALA A 4 46.85 -25.28 36.15
C ALA A 4 45.92 -24.06 36.32
N THR A 5 46.06 -23.34 37.43
CA THR A 5 45.31 -22.10 37.69
C THR A 5 45.81 -20.97 36.78
N LYS A 6 47.14 -20.84 36.62
CA LYS A 6 47.75 -19.83 35.76
C LYS A 6 47.44 -20.06 34.27
N SER A 7 47.42 -21.31 33.80
CA SER A 7 47.04 -21.62 32.42
C SER A 7 45.56 -21.32 32.15
N ARG A 8 44.67 -21.63 33.10
CA ARG A 8 43.25 -21.26 33.01
C ARG A 8 43.05 -19.75 32.91
N ILE A 9 43.69 -18.97 33.79
CA ILE A 9 43.59 -17.50 33.74
C ILE A 9 44.07 -16.97 32.39
N LYS A 10 45.20 -17.48 31.87
CA LYS A 10 45.73 -17.06 30.57
C LYS A 10 44.76 -17.37 29.43
N ASN A 11 44.22 -18.60 29.40
CA ASN A 11 43.23 -18.98 28.39
C ASN A 11 41.99 -18.10 28.43
N THR A 12 41.47 -17.80 29.63
CA THR A 12 40.30 -16.90 29.77
C THR A 12 40.63 -15.47 29.32
N VAL A 13 41.82 -14.95 29.62
CA VAL A 13 42.25 -13.63 29.14
C VAL A 13 42.34 -13.60 27.62
N ASP A 14 42.90 -14.64 27.00
CA ASP A 14 43.01 -14.73 25.54
C ASP A 14 41.64 -14.87 24.88
N GLU A 15 40.71 -15.61 25.50
CA GLU A 15 39.33 -15.73 25.03
C GLU A 15 38.56 -14.40 25.11
N VAL A 16 38.64 -13.69 26.25
CA VAL A 16 38.03 -12.36 26.40
C VAL A 16 38.60 -11.37 25.38
N ARG A 17 39.92 -11.40 25.12
CA ARG A 17 40.55 -10.55 24.11
C ARG A 17 40.03 -10.84 22.71
N ARG A 18 39.92 -12.13 22.36
CA ARG A 18 39.39 -12.57 21.07
C ARG A 18 37.93 -12.13 20.90
N THR A 19 37.08 -12.41 21.88
CA THR A 19 35.66 -12.00 21.84
C THR A 19 35.52 -10.49 21.77
N SER A 20 36.30 -9.72 22.54
CA SER A 20 36.28 -8.26 22.48
C SER A 20 36.68 -7.71 21.10
N PHE A 21 37.64 -8.36 20.45
CA PHE A 21 38.07 -7.99 19.10
C PHE A 21 37.02 -8.37 18.05
N GLU A 22 36.42 -9.56 18.15
CA GLU A 22 35.33 -10.01 17.29
C GLU A 22 34.11 -9.08 17.40
N GLU A 23 33.72 -8.65 18.59
CA GLU A 23 32.61 -7.69 18.79
C GLU A 23 32.92 -6.29 18.21
N LYS A 24 34.19 -5.86 18.27
CA LYS A 24 34.61 -4.56 17.69
C LYS A 24 34.61 -4.57 16.16
N ILE A 25 34.94 -5.71 15.54
CA ILE A 25 35.01 -5.84 14.08
C ILE A 25 33.66 -6.24 13.49
N ASN A 26 32.92 -7.13 14.15
CA ASN A 26 31.57 -7.51 13.77
C ASN A 26 30.54 -6.55 14.35
N SER A 27 30.84 -5.25 14.35
CA SER A 27 29.84 -4.23 14.67
C SER A 27 28.62 -4.47 13.78
N SER A 28 27.50 -4.81 14.41
CA SER A 28 26.25 -5.06 13.69
C SER A 28 25.63 -3.76 13.16
N GLU A 29 26.24 -2.61 13.44
CA GLU A 29 25.77 -1.28 13.08
C GLU A 29 25.51 -1.14 11.58
N GLU A 30 26.45 -1.54 10.72
CA GLU A 30 26.27 -1.44 9.27
C GLU A 30 25.07 -2.29 8.80
N LYS A 31 24.94 -3.52 9.33
CA LYS A 31 23.81 -4.40 8.99
C LYS A 31 22.48 -3.86 9.49
N ILE A 32 22.46 -3.27 10.69
CA ILE A 32 21.29 -2.61 11.26
C ILE A 32 20.91 -1.41 10.40
N ASN A 33 21.87 -0.57 10.01
CA ASN A 33 21.64 0.59 9.16
C ASN A 33 21.08 0.18 7.80
N CYS A 34 21.69 -0.80 7.12
CA CYS A 34 21.15 -1.32 5.86
C CYS A 34 19.71 -1.85 6.00
N PHE A 35 19.39 -2.50 7.11
CA PHE A 35 18.02 -2.96 7.38
C PHE A 35 17.05 -1.79 7.59
N LEU A 36 17.46 -0.77 8.35
CA LEU A 36 16.66 0.43 8.60
C LEU A 36 16.44 1.25 7.32
N ASP A 37 17.46 1.36 6.46
CA ASP A 37 17.37 2.02 5.15
C ASP A 37 16.37 1.28 4.25
N ALA A 38 16.48 -0.04 4.15
CA ALA A 38 15.52 -0.84 3.38
C ALA A 38 14.08 -0.70 3.90
N LEU A 39 13.91 -0.53 5.23
CA LEU A 39 12.60 -0.26 5.83
C LEU A 39 12.06 1.13 5.44
N LEU A 40 12.94 2.15 5.42
CA LEU A 40 12.57 3.50 5.00
C LEU A 40 12.19 3.53 3.51
N ASP A 41 12.96 2.85 2.66
CA ASP A 41 12.66 2.72 1.23
C ASP A 41 11.31 2.04 1.00
N PHE A 42 11.03 0.96 1.74
CA PHE A 42 9.74 0.28 1.67
C PHE A 42 8.57 1.21 2.05
N LYS A 43 8.72 2.01 3.11
CA LYS A 43 7.73 3.01 3.51
C LYS A 43 7.55 4.09 2.44
N GLY A 44 8.63 4.57 1.85
CA GLY A 44 8.62 5.54 0.75
C GLY A 44 7.86 4.99 -0.47
N MET A 45 8.16 3.76 -0.88
CA MET A 45 7.47 3.08 -1.97
C MET A 45 5.96 2.96 -1.71
N LEU A 46 5.55 2.59 -0.48
CA LEU A 46 4.13 2.51 -0.14
C LEU A 46 3.42 3.87 -0.27
N LYS A 47 4.07 4.95 0.21
CA LYS A 47 3.51 6.31 0.09
C LYS A 47 3.35 6.74 -1.36
N GLU A 48 4.37 6.52 -2.19
CA GLU A 48 4.31 6.85 -3.61
C GLU A 48 3.20 6.07 -4.33
N LYS A 49 3.10 4.76 -4.08
CA LYS A 49 2.03 3.92 -4.64
C LYS A 49 0.65 4.40 -4.21
N SER A 50 0.48 4.73 -2.93
CA SER A 50 -0.79 5.22 -2.41
C SER A 50 -1.20 6.54 -3.07
N SER A 51 -0.26 7.47 -3.24
CA SER A 51 -0.52 8.74 -3.93
C SER A 51 -0.92 8.55 -5.39
N LYS A 52 -0.30 7.62 -6.12
CA LYS A 52 -0.69 7.30 -7.50
C LYS A 52 -2.09 6.72 -7.58
N ILE A 53 -2.47 5.85 -6.65
CA ILE A 53 -3.81 5.26 -6.59
C ILE A 53 -4.86 6.32 -6.27
N LEU A 54 -4.59 7.20 -5.30
CA LEU A 54 -5.49 8.31 -4.96
C LEU A 54 -5.69 9.25 -6.16
N ASN A 55 -4.63 9.62 -6.88
CA ASN A 55 -4.77 10.42 -8.10
C ASN A 55 -5.64 9.74 -9.18
N LEU A 56 -5.58 8.41 -9.28
CA LEU A 56 -6.50 7.67 -10.16
C LEU A 56 -7.94 7.71 -9.64
N ALA A 57 -8.14 7.56 -8.32
CA ALA A 57 -9.45 7.68 -7.68
C ALA A 57 -10.08 9.06 -7.94
N ASP A 58 -9.31 10.14 -7.70
CA ASP A 58 -9.73 11.53 -7.93
C ASP A 58 -10.16 11.74 -9.39
N LYS A 59 -9.38 11.24 -10.36
CA LYS A 59 -9.72 11.31 -11.79
C LYS A 59 -10.99 10.56 -12.15
N LEU A 60 -11.24 9.41 -11.53
CA LEU A 60 -12.48 8.66 -11.75
C LEU A 60 -13.67 9.40 -11.15
N GLU A 61 -13.51 10.00 -9.98
CA GLU A 61 -14.52 10.85 -9.34
C GLU A 61 -14.84 12.07 -10.21
N GLU A 62 -13.85 12.77 -10.75
CA GLU A 62 -14.05 13.92 -11.65
C GLU A 62 -14.96 13.57 -12.85
N ILE A 63 -14.81 12.37 -13.41
CA ILE A 63 -15.61 11.92 -14.55
C ILE A 63 -17.10 11.77 -14.17
N THR A 64 -17.43 11.46 -12.90
CA THR A 64 -18.83 11.33 -12.45
C THR A 64 -19.63 12.63 -12.61
N TRP A 65 -18.97 13.78 -12.71
CA TRP A 65 -19.58 15.08 -12.91
C TRP A 65 -19.83 15.44 -14.38
N PHE A 66 -19.39 14.60 -15.33
CA PHE A 66 -19.53 14.87 -16.75
C PHE A 66 -20.93 14.48 -17.25
N ASN A 67 -21.51 15.33 -18.10
CA ASN A 67 -22.70 14.99 -18.87
C ASN A 67 -22.27 14.23 -20.11
N ILE A 68 -22.48 12.91 -20.11
CA ILE A 68 -22.10 12.01 -21.20
C ILE A 68 -23.36 11.37 -21.78
N ASP A 69 -23.64 11.66 -23.04
CA ASP A 69 -24.79 11.15 -23.81
C ASP A 69 -24.38 10.40 -25.09
N ASP A 70 -23.07 10.34 -25.37
CA ASP A 70 -22.48 9.66 -26.51
C ASP A 70 -22.14 8.18 -26.22
N ASP A 71 -22.54 7.30 -27.13
CA ASP A 71 -22.37 5.84 -27.00
C ASP A 71 -20.88 5.43 -27.03
N GLU A 72 -20.02 6.10 -27.81
CA GLU A 72 -18.59 5.79 -27.87
C GLU A 72 -17.92 6.11 -26.52
N CYS A 73 -18.28 7.24 -25.91
CA CYS A 73 -17.84 7.61 -24.57
C CYS A 73 -18.31 6.61 -23.51
N LEU A 74 -19.56 6.13 -23.58
CA LEU A 74 -20.06 5.08 -22.68
C LEU A 74 -19.31 3.75 -22.85
N MET A 75 -18.93 3.38 -24.08
CA MET A 75 -18.09 2.19 -24.29
C MET A 75 -16.71 2.34 -23.64
N LEU A 76 -16.05 3.49 -23.82
CA LEU A 76 -14.75 3.77 -23.19
C LEU A 76 -14.84 3.77 -21.66
N LEU A 77 -15.92 4.29 -21.08
CA LEU A 77 -16.16 4.24 -19.64
C LEU A 77 -16.29 2.80 -19.13
N ASN A 78 -17.02 1.96 -19.86
CA ASN A 78 -17.16 0.55 -19.49
C ASN A 78 -15.79 -0.17 -19.50
N ASP A 79 -14.95 0.10 -20.50
CA ASP A 79 -13.58 -0.44 -20.57
C ASP A 79 -12.70 0.10 -19.43
N LEU A 80 -12.81 1.39 -19.10
CA LEU A 80 -12.11 2.01 -17.98
C LEU A 80 -12.49 1.37 -16.63
N ILE A 81 -13.77 1.10 -16.41
CA ILE A 81 -14.27 0.44 -15.20
C ILE A 81 -13.75 -1.01 -15.13
N ALA A 82 -13.76 -1.73 -16.26
CA ALA A 82 -13.22 -3.10 -16.33
C ALA A 82 -11.73 -3.13 -15.96
N GLN A 83 -10.92 -2.24 -16.55
CA GLN A 83 -9.50 -2.13 -16.22
C GLN A 83 -9.26 -1.70 -14.77
N SER A 84 -10.11 -0.85 -14.22
CA SER A 84 -10.03 -0.41 -12.81
C SER A 84 -10.32 -1.56 -11.85
N LYS A 85 -11.30 -2.43 -12.15
CA LYS A 85 -11.59 -3.65 -11.39
C LYS A 85 -10.42 -4.65 -11.41
N ASP A 86 -9.77 -4.81 -12.56
CA ASP A 86 -8.59 -5.67 -12.71
C ASP A 86 -7.39 -5.12 -11.93
N LEU A 87 -7.15 -3.81 -12.01
CA LEU A 87 -6.11 -3.14 -11.23
C LEU A 87 -6.37 -3.31 -9.73
N HIS A 88 -7.59 -3.04 -9.25
CA HIS A 88 -7.97 -3.21 -7.85
C HIS A 88 -7.72 -4.65 -7.37
N SER A 89 -8.09 -5.65 -8.16
CA SER A 89 -7.85 -7.07 -7.83
C SER A 89 -6.35 -7.36 -7.66
N THR A 90 -5.51 -6.80 -8.53
CA THR A 90 -4.05 -6.90 -8.44
C THR A 90 -3.50 -6.19 -7.20
N LEU A 91 -4.01 -4.99 -6.88
CA LEU A 91 -3.61 -4.21 -5.72
C LEU A 91 -3.94 -4.92 -4.41
N ILE A 92 -5.15 -5.49 -4.29
CA ILE A 92 -5.56 -6.28 -3.12
C ILE A 92 -4.66 -7.49 -2.94
N ARG A 93 -4.39 -8.25 -4.02
CA ARG A 93 -3.48 -9.40 -3.95
C ARG A 93 -2.10 -8.98 -3.43
N ASN A 94 -1.55 -7.89 -3.98
CA ASN A 94 -0.27 -7.36 -3.53
C ASN A 94 -0.30 -6.92 -2.06
N TYR A 95 -1.38 -6.28 -1.61
CA TYR A 95 -1.55 -5.88 -0.21
C TYR A 95 -1.54 -7.08 0.75
N THR A 96 -2.09 -8.23 0.35
CA THR A 96 -2.09 -9.43 1.22
C THR A 96 -0.69 -9.91 1.58
N HIS A 97 0.31 -9.68 0.72
CA HIS A 97 1.71 -10.02 1.00
C HIS A 97 2.29 -9.22 2.17
N PHE A 98 1.67 -8.10 2.57
CA PHE A 98 2.10 -7.28 3.70
C PHE A 98 1.57 -7.77 5.05
N ALA A 99 0.75 -8.83 5.09
CA ALA A 99 0.12 -9.33 6.31
C ALA A 99 1.14 -9.63 7.42
N ALA A 100 2.24 -10.32 7.08
CA ALA A 100 3.29 -10.66 8.05
C ALA A 100 3.99 -9.42 8.63
N LEU A 101 4.23 -8.39 7.81
CA LEU A 101 4.83 -7.12 8.23
C LEU A 101 3.89 -6.35 9.15
N LYS A 102 2.61 -6.27 8.79
CA LYS A 102 1.56 -5.61 9.58
C LYS A 102 1.41 -6.23 10.96
N THR A 103 1.38 -7.56 11.06
CA THR A 103 1.27 -8.27 12.36
C THR A 103 2.47 -8.02 13.26
N LYS A 104 3.66 -7.84 12.67
CA LYS A 104 4.90 -7.50 13.38
C LYS A 104 5.03 -6.00 13.70
N GLY A 105 4.05 -5.17 13.33
CA GLY A 105 4.10 -3.72 13.54
C GLY A 105 5.05 -2.97 12.61
N ILE A 106 5.60 -3.65 11.59
CA ILE A 106 6.56 -3.06 10.64
C ILE A 106 5.78 -2.27 9.58
N ALA A 107 6.09 -0.98 9.44
CA ALA A 107 5.45 -0.06 8.48
C ALA A 107 3.90 -0.08 8.54
N LYS A 108 3.35 -0.29 9.74
CA LYS A 108 1.92 -0.55 9.95
C LYS A 108 1.02 0.58 9.43
N GLU A 109 1.40 1.82 9.69
CA GLU A 109 0.59 2.97 9.28
C GLU A 109 0.66 3.21 7.77
N GLU A 110 1.83 3.03 7.17
CA GLU A 110 1.99 3.11 5.71
C GLU A 110 1.21 2.01 4.98
N ILE A 111 1.21 0.77 5.52
CA ILE A 111 0.42 -0.34 4.97
C ILE A 111 -1.08 -0.07 5.09
N LYS A 112 -1.54 0.51 6.21
CA LYS A 112 -2.96 0.90 6.38
C LYS A 112 -3.36 2.01 5.42
N ALA A 113 -2.56 3.07 5.31
CA ALA A 113 -2.81 4.17 4.39
C ALA A 113 -2.86 3.67 2.94
N HIS A 114 -1.97 2.74 2.57
CA HIS A 114 -2.01 2.10 1.28
C HIS A 114 -3.31 1.31 1.07
N LYS A 115 -3.79 0.57 2.07
CA LYS A 115 -5.07 -0.13 1.97
C LYS A 115 -6.25 0.83 1.79
N ALA A 116 -6.25 1.95 2.52
CA ALA A 116 -7.27 2.98 2.39
C ALA A 116 -7.31 3.52 0.95
N SER A 117 -6.16 3.86 0.36
CA SER A 117 -6.12 4.32 -1.03
C SER A 117 -6.70 3.29 -2.02
N ILE A 118 -6.54 1.99 -1.76
CA ILE A 118 -7.13 0.94 -2.60
C ILE A 118 -8.65 0.88 -2.43
N ASP A 119 -9.16 1.10 -1.21
CA ASP A 119 -10.59 1.16 -0.94
C ASP A 119 -11.23 2.39 -1.59
N ASP A 120 -10.60 3.57 -1.47
CA ASP A 120 -11.07 4.81 -2.10
C ASP A 120 -11.13 4.65 -3.63
N PHE A 121 -10.10 4.06 -4.24
CA PHE A 121 -10.11 3.76 -5.67
C PHE A 121 -11.25 2.80 -6.07
N LYS A 122 -11.59 1.85 -5.20
CA LYS A 122 -12.72 0.94 -5.43
C LYS A 122 -14.05 1.66 -5.41
N GLU A 123 -14.22 2.56 -4.46
CA GLU A 123 -15.41 3.41 -4.35
C GLU A 123 -15.56 4.25 -5.62
N SER A 124 -14.52 4.96 -6.06
CA SER A 124 -14.58 5.82 -7.24
C SER A 124 -15.02 5.10 -8.52
N PHE A 125 -14.48 3.91 -8.84
CA PHE A 125 -14.96 3.21 -10.05
C PHE A 125 -16.35 2.58 -9.87
N THR A 126 -16.77 2.29 -8.62
CA THR A 126 -18.11 1.76 -8.35
C THR A 126 -19.15 2.85 -8.50
N ASP A 127 -18.85 4.05 -8.02
CA ASP A 127 -19.68 5.24 -8.18
C ASP A 127 -19.78 5.63 -9.65
N LEU A 128 -18.67 5.58 -10.38
CA LEU A 128 -18.65 5.80 -11.82
C LEU A 128 -19.57 4.80 -12.55
N GLU A 129 -19.49 3.52 -12.21
CA GLU A 129 -20.38 2.50 -12.77
C GLU A 129 -21.85 2.78 -12.42
N SER A 130 -22.10 3.20 -11.17
CA SER A 130 -23.43 3.54 -10.67
C SER A 130 -24.07 4.69 -11.45
N VAL A 131 -23.35 5.81 -11.57
CA VAL A 131 -23.81 7.06 -12.21
C VAL A 131 -24.16 6.83 -13.67
N PHE A 132 -23.31 6.13 -14.44
CA PHE A 132 -23.51 6.01 -15.88
C PHE A 132 -24.31 4.78 -16.32
N PHE A 133 -24.29 3.68 -15.56
CA PHE A 133 -24.89 2.41 -16.03
C PHE A 133 -26.02 1.85 -15.17
N PHE A 134 -26.14 2.25 -13.90
CA PHE A 134 -27.18 1.75 -13.00
C PHE A 134 -28.28 2.78 -12.74
N LEU A 135 -27.96 3.97 -12.23
CA LEU A 135 -28.93 5.01 -11.88
C LEU A 135 -29.83 5.41 -13.07
N PRO A 136 -29.33 5.59 -14.30
CA PRO A 136 -30.18 5.92 -15.45
C PRO A 136 -31.20 4.82 -15.80
N LYS A 137 -31.01 3.59 -15.32
CA LYS A 137 -31.96 2.49 -15.52
C LYS A 137 -33.04 2.43 -14.43
N MET A 138 -32.90 3.18 -13.33
CA MET A 138 -33.87 3.21 -12.24
C MET A 138 -35.01 4.20 -12.54
N PRO A 139 -36.28 3.75 -12.61
CA PRO A 139 -37.41 4.62 -12.95
C PRO A 139 -37.59 5.79 -11.97
N GLN A 140 -37.44 5.54 -10.67
CA GLN A 140 -37.55 6.55 -9.62
C GLN A 140 -36.47 7.63 -9.74
N PHE A 141 -35.26 7.24 -10.12
CA PHE A 141 -34.15 8.18 -10.31
C PHE A 141 -34.47 9.12 -11.47
N LYS A 142 -34.91 8.58 -12.62
CA LYS A 142 -35.35 9.35 -13.79
C LYS A 142 -36.51 10.30 -13.49
N GLU A 143 -37.50 9.84 -12.73
CA GLU A 143 -38.66 10.66 -12.35
C GLU A 143 -38.23 11.83 -11.47
N THR A 144 -37.38 11.56 -10.46
CA THR A 144 -36.84 12.60 -9.56
C THR A 144 -35.94 13.59 -10.30
N THR A 145 -35.04 13.13 -11.18
CA THR A 145 -34.20 14.05 -11.98
C THR A 145 -35.04 14.88 -12.93
N ARG A 146 -36.11 14.33 -13.51
CA ARG A 146 -37.04 15.09 -14.34
C ARG A 146 -37.73 16.19 -13.54
N GLU A 147 -38.25 15.87 -12.36
CA GLU A 147 -38.92 16.86 -11.48
C GLU A 147 -37.96 17.98 -11.05
N LEU A 148 -36.71 17.64 -10.73
CA LEU A 148 -35.68 18.62 -10.36
C LEU A 148 -35.23 19.50 -11.54
N SER A 149 -35.24 18.97 -12.77
CA SER A 149 -34.88 19.74 -13.98
C SER A 149 -35.97 20.72 -14.46
N LEU A 150 -37.19 20.60 -13.92
CA LEU A 150 -38.35 21.43 -14.26
C LEU A 150 -38.56 22.61 -13.28
N LEU A 151 -37.74 22.70 -12.23
CA LEU A 151 -37.67 23.81 -11.26
C LEU A 151 -36.63 24.84 -11.70
#